data_AF-A0A4S4FGS1-F1
#
_entry.id   AF-A0A4S4FGS1-F1
#
_cell.length_a   1.000
_cell.length_b   1.000
_cell.length_c   1.000
_cell.angle_alpha   90.00
_cell.angle_beta   90.00
_cell.angle_gamma   90.00
#
_symmetry.space_group_name_H-M   'P 1'
#
loop_
_entity.id
_entity.type
_entity.pdbx_description
1 polymer ?
#
loop_
_entity_poly.entity_id
_entity_poly.type
_entity_poly.pdbx_seq_one_letter_code
_entity_poly.pdbx_strand_id
1 'polypeptide(L)'
;MGSNKRYGDALQTYQSNKAAEIRTTKPVGLTPAQLDLERDPIRPATAFYEVSAWMPFGDGTLAKVFGSAREWNSRAVHVYWSVGDGTKRDAWVWAGAVERI
;
A
#
# COMPACT_ATOMS: atom_id res chain seq x y z
N MET A 1 -15.50 25.41 13.57
CA MET A 1 -14.33 24.50 13.48
C MET A 1 -14.65 23.42 12.45
N GLY A 2 -14.25 23.65 11.20
CA GLY A 2 -14.61 22.80 10.07
C GLY A 2 -13.82 21.50 10.08
N SER A 3 -14.50 20.38 10.34
CA SER A 3 -13.93 19.04 10.16
C SER A 3 -13.87 18.74 8.66
N ASN A 4 -12.65 18.74 8.12
CA ASN A 4 -12.36 18.40 6.73
C ASN A 4 -12.48 16.87 6.52
N LYS A 5 -13.70 16.34 6.62
CA LYS A 5 -14.05 14.90 6.51
C LYS A 5 -14.54 14.51 5.10
N ARG A 6 -14.15 15.24 4.06
CA ARG A 6 -14.76 15.10 2.72
C ARG A 6 -14.08 14.13 1.74
N TYR A 7 -13.00 13.43 2.13
CA TYR A 7 -12.31 12.52 1.22
C TYR A 7 -12.40 11.02 1.59
N GLY A 8 -12.96 10.66 2.76
CA GLY A 8 -12.95 9.27 3.24
C GLY A 8 -14.13 8.40 2.81
N ASP A 9 -15.34 8.98 2.76
CA ASP A 9 -16.57 8.16 2.75
C ASP A 9 -17.03 7.72 1.34
N ALA A 10 -16.63 8.42 0.28
CA ALA A 10 -17.15 8.15 -1.07
C ALA A 10 -16.45 6.99 -1.82
N LEU A 11 -15.21 6.64 -1.44
CA LEU A 11 -14.43 5.53 -2.03
C LEU A 11 -14.55 4.22 -1.24
N GLN A 12 -15.11 4.28 -0.02
CA GLN A 12 -15.11 3.21 0.96
C GLN A 12 -15.97 2.00 0.56
N THR A 13 -16.94 2.17 -0.34
CA THR A 13 -17.95 1.15 -0.65
C THR A 13 -17.48 0.11 -1.68
N TYR A 14 -16.44 0.40 -2.51
CA TYR A 14 -15.99 -0.52 -3.57
C TYR A 14 -14.59 -1.12 -3.34
N GLN A 15 -13.82 -0.62 -2.37
CA GLN A 15 -12.40 -0.95 -2.19
C GLN A 15 -12.11 -1.44 -0.76
N SER A 16 -12.88 -2.42 -0.27
CA SER A 16 -12.68 -2.93 1.09
C SER A 16 -11.40 -3.76 1.17
N ASN A 17 -10.50 -3.43 2.11
CA ASN A 17 -9.32 -4.24 2.44
C ASN A 17 -9.66 -5.52 3.23
N LYS A 18 -10.93 -5.95 3.27
CA LYS A 18 -11.42 -7.09 4.09
C LYS A 18 -10.56 -8.34 3.99
N ALA A 19 -10.11 -8.70 2.78
CA ALA A 19 -9.24 -9.86 2.57
C ALA A 19 -7.88 -9.73 3.29
N ALA A 20 -7.34 -8.51 3.36
CA ALA A 20 -6.13 -8.19 4.11
C ALA A 20 -6.40 -7.93 5.61
N GLU A 21 -7.58 -7.45 5.97
CA GLU A 21 -8.00 -7.18 7.36
C GLU A 21 -8.23 -8.45 8.17
N ILE A 22 -8.80 -9.48 7.55
CA ILE A 22 -8.99 -10.81 8.17
C ILE A 22 -7.63 -11.42 8.55
N ARG A 23 -6.54 -10.96 7.93
CA ARG A 23 -5.19 -11.48 8.16
C ARG A 23 -4.53 -10.78 9.35
N THR A 24 -4.36 -11.52 10.43
CA THR A 24 -3.57 -11.10 11.59
C THR A 24 -2.09 -10.94 11.25
N THR A 25 -1.62 -11.68 10.25
CA THR A 25 -0.22 -11.67 9.81
C THR A 25 0.13 -10.37 9.07
N LYS A 26 1.37 -9.91 9.25
CA LYS A 26 1.89 -8.73 8.54
C LYS A 26 2.12 -9.04 7.06
N PRO A 27 1.98 -8.03 6.17
CA PRO A 27 2.41 -8.15 4.78
C PRO A 27 3.91 -8.44 4.73
N VAL A 28 4.32 -9.27 3.79
CA VAL A 28 5.73 -9.54 3.49
C VAL A 28 6.17 -8.53 2.44
N GLY A 29 6.75 -7.42 2.91
CA GLY A 29 7.31 -6.40 2.04
C GLY A 29 8.69 -6.77 1.49
N LEU A 30 9.14 -6.01 0.51
CA LEU A 30 10.51 -6.12 -0.01
C LEU A 30 11.53 -5.67 1.03
N THR A 31 12.64 -6.40 1.09
CA THR A 31 13.80 -6.05 1.93
C THR A 31 14.62 -4.93 1.29
N PRO A 32 15.44 -4.17 2.07
CA PRO A 32 16.30 -3.12 1.51
C PRO A 32 17.24 -3.62 0.39
N ALA A 33 17.75 -4.85 0.52
CA ALA A 33 18.58 -5.47 -0.50
C ALA A 33 17.82 -5.72 -1.82
N GLN A 34 16.52 -6.06 -1.74
CA GLN A 34 15.67 -6.25 -2.92
C GLN A 34 15.26 -4.92 -3.56
N LEU A 35 15.20 -3.84 -2.77
CA LEU A 35 14.95 -2.49 -3.27
C LEU A 35 16.15 -1.91 -4.04
N ASP A 36 17.35 -2.44 -3.84
CA ASP A 36 18.59 -1.98 -4.50
C ASP A 36 18.83 -0.47 -4.31
N LEU A 37 18.63 0.02 -3.07
CA LEU A 37 18.67 1.45 -2.75
C LEU A 37 20.00 2.14 -3.08
N GLU A 38 21.09 1.38 -3.17
CA GLU A 38 22.41 1.89 -3.56
C GLU A 38 22.45 2.32 -5.03
N ARG A 39 21.73 1.62 -5.91
CA ARG A 39 21.73 1.85 -7.36
C ARG A 39 20.45 2.53 -7.85
N ASP A 40 19.34 2.34 -7.13
CA ASP A 40 18.02 2.86 -7.45
C ASP A 40 17.40 3.56 -6.23
N PRO A 41 17.82 4.81 -5.97
CA PRO A 41 17.38 5.55 -4.79
C PRO A 41 15.88 5.83 -4.83
N ILE A 42 15.27 5.87 -3.64
CA ILE A 42 13.85 6.20 -3.47
C ILE A 42 13.59 7.62 -3.96
N ARG A 43 12.58 7.74 -4.81
CA ARG A 43 12.01 9.01 -5.25
C ARG A 43 10.79 9.31 -4.39
N PRO A 44 10.79 10.45 -3.67
CA PRO A 44 9.60 10.87 -2.95
C PRO A 44 8.49 11.21 -3.95
N ALA A 45 7.27 10.80 -3.64
CA ALA A 45 6.14 11.24 -4.43
C ALA A 45 5.83 12.72 -4.15
N THR A 46 5.64 13.48 -5.22
CA THR A 46 5.10 14.85 -5.13
C THR A 46 3.61 14.88 -4.77
N ALA A 47 2.91 13.75 -4.95
CA ALA A 47 1.49 13.58 -4.67
C ALA A 47 1.20 12.15 -4.20
N PHE A 48 0.14 11.96 -3.44
CA PHE A 48 -0.35 10.63 -3.10
C PHE A 48 -1.19 10.09 -4.25
N TYR A 49 -0.82 8.91 -4.76
CA TYR A 49 -1.58 8.24 -5.82
C TYR A 49 -2.41 7.11 -5.23
N GLU A 50 -3.70 7.07 -5.54
CA GLU A 50 -4.53 5.92 -5.20
C GLU A 50 -4.14 4.74 -6.06
N VAL A 51 -3.87 3.62 -5.39
CA VAL A 51 -3.37 2.41 -6.01
C VAL A 51 -4.03 1.19 -5.41
N SER A 52 -4.03 0.12 -6.19
CA SER A 52 -4.24 -1.22 -5.69
C SER A 52 -2.96 -2.04 -5.84
N ALA A 53 -2.65 -2.87 -4.86
CA ALA A 53 -1.40 -3.61 -4.83
C ALA A 53 -1.64 -5.07 -4.42
N TRP A 54 -1.06 -6.00 -5.18
CA TRP A 54 -0.98 -7.40 -4.79
C TRP A 54 0.23 -7.61 -3.88
N MET A 55 0.00 -8.17 -2.69
CA MET A 55 1.07 -8.43 -1.73
C MET A 55 0.93 -9.80 -1.05
N PRO A 56 2.06 -10.48 -0.79
CA PRO A 56 2.10 -11.68 0.01
C PRO A 56 1.97 -11.36 1.50
N PHE A 57 1.36 -12.27 2.23
CA PHE A 57 1.27 -12.25 3.68
C PHE A 57 2.06 -13.43 4.26
N GLY A 58 2.47 -13.32 5.52
CA GLY A 58 3.33 -14.34 6.15
C GLY A 58 2.68 -15.72 6.33
N ASP A 59 1.39 -15.87 5.99
CA ASP A 59 0.67 -17.15 5.89
C ASP A 59 0.79 -17.80 4.50
N GLY A 60 1.57 -17.22 3.58
CA GLY A 60 1.79 -17.71 2.22
C GLY A 60 0.70 -17.30 1.23
N THR A 61 -0.28 -16.50 1.64
CA THR A 61 -1.38 -16.08 0.77
C THR A 61 -1.14 -14.71 0.13
N LEU A 62 -1.73 -14.49 -1.05
CA LEU A 62 -1.73 -13.19 -1.74
C LEU A 62 -3.06 -12.47 -1.50
N ALA A 63 -3.02 -11.15 -1.27
CA ALA A 63 -4.22 -10.31 -1.29
C ALA A 63 -3.97 -8.99 -2.01
N LYS A 64 -5.03 -8.48 -2.62
CA LYS A 64 -5.08 -7.14 -3.18
C LYS A 64 -5.48 -6.16 -2.06
N VAL A 65 -4.67 -5.13 -1.87
CA VAL A 65 -4.99 -4.01 -0.98
C VAL A 65 -5.21 -2.75 -1.78
N PHE A 66 -6.06 -1.88 -1.26
CA PHE A 66 -6.32 -0.54 -1.77
C PHE A 66 -5.73 0.48 -0.80
N GLY A 67 -4.97 1.41 -1.33
CA GLY A 67 -4.23 2.37 -0.53
C GLY A 67 -3.62 3.50 -1.36
N SER A 68 -2.63 4.16 -0.79
CA SER A 68 -1.91 5.26 -1.40
C SER A 68 -0.44 4.93 -1.60
N ALA A 69 0.07 5.15 -2.81
CA ALA A 69 1.49 5.16 -3.10
C ALA A 69 2.09 6.53 -2.73
N ARG A 70 3.18 6.53 -1.95
CA ARG A 70 3.85 7.77 -1.49
C ARG A 70 5.34 7.86 -1.85
N GLU A 71 5.96 6.74 -2.14
CA GLU A 71 7.38 6.65 -2.46
C GLU A 71 7.55 5.52 -3.46
N TRP A 72 8.51 5.63 -4.35
CA TRP A 72 8.84 4.57 -5.29
C TRP A 72 10.29 4.66 -5.73
N ASN A 73 10.79 3.58 -6.30
CA ASN A 73 11.95 3.63 -7.17
C ASN A 73 11.57 3.02 -8.53
N SER A 74 12.53 2.71 -9.40
CA SER A 74 12.22 2.13 -10.71
C SER A 74 11.59 0.74 -10.65
N ARG A 75 11.70 0.05 -9.50
CA ARG A 75 11.33 -1.37 -9.34
C ARG A 75 10.22 -1.62 -8.33
N ALA A 76 10.01 -0.72 -7.39
CA ALA A 76 9.16 -0.93 -6.23
C ALA A 76 8.42 0.33 -5.82
N VAL A 77 7.29 0.14 -5.15
CA VAL A 77 6.41 1.20 -4.66
C VAL A 77 6.08 0.96 -3.20
N HIS A 78 6.11 2.02 -2.41
CA HIS A 78 5.71 2.04 -1.02
C HIS A 78 4.22 2.33 -0.92
N VAL A 79 3.45 1.34 -0.51
CA VAL A 79 1.99 1.41 -0.42
C VAL A 79 1.57 1.55 1.04
N TYR A 80 0.70 2.50 1.31
CA TYR A 80 0.14 2.79 2.63
C TYR A 80 -1.37 2.57 2.60
N TRP A 81 -1.91 1.89 3.60
CA TRP A 81 -3.35 1.70 3.73
C TRP A 81 -3.79 1.69 5.19
N SER A 82 -5.08 1.86 5.40
CA SER A 82 -5.71 1.68 6.70
C SER A 82 -6.52 0.39 6.68
N VAL A 83 -6.56 -0.29 7.81
CA VAL A 83 -7.49 -1.38 8.09
C VAL A 83 -8.67 -0.87 8.92
N GLY A 84 -9.78 -1.62 8.95
CA GLY A 84 -11.04 -1.22 9.60
C GLY A 84 -10.96 -0.82 11.08
N ASP A 85 -9.92 -1.24 11.82
CA ASP A 85 -9.68 -0.80 13.21
C ASP A 85 -8.95 0.56 13.32
N GLY A 86 -8.64 1.19 12.18
CA GLY A 86 -7.92 2.46 12.09
C GLY A 86 -6.39 2.31 12.10
N THR A 87 -5.86 1.09 12.23
CA THR A 87 -4.42 0.82 12.15
C THR A 87 -3.92 1.12 10.74
N LYS A 88 -2.87 1.93 10.66
CA LYS A 88 -2.16 2.19 9.40
C LYS A 88 -1.13 1.08 9.19
N ARG A 89 -1.08 0.57 7.97
CA ARG A 89 -0.09 -0.40 7.52
C ARG A 89 0.60 0.13 6.28
N ASP A 90 1.83 -0.31 6.09
CA ASP A 90 2.65 0.01 4.95
C ASP A 90 3.49 -1.19 4.53
N ALA A 91 3.82 -1.25 3.24
CA ALA A 91 4.71 -2.25 2.68
C ALA A 91 5.30 -1.78 1.35
N TRP A 92 6.55 -2.18 1.11
CA TRP A 92 7.16 -2.11 -0.21
C TRP A 92 6.75 -3.31 -1.04
N VAL A 93 6.26 -3.06 -2.24
CA VAL A 93 5.85 -4.07 -3.22
C VAL A 93 6.52 -3.79 -4.56
N TRP A 94 6.68 -4.82 -5.39
CA TRP A 94 7.18 -4.64 -6.74
C TRP A 94 6.25 -3.72 -7.54
N ALA A 95 6.81 -2.83 -8.36
CA ALA A 95 6.05 -1.89 -9.17
C ALA A 95 5.07 -2.60 -10.12
N GLY A 96 5.45 -3.77 -10.63
CA GLY A 96 4.57 -4.61 -11.45
C GLY A 96 3.40 -5.25 -10.70
N ALA A 97 3.39 -5.21 -9.36
CA ALA A 97 2.28 -5.67 -8.53
C ALA A 97 1.31 -4.53 -8.16
N VAL A 98 1.56 -3.31 -8.65
CA VAL A 98 0.78 -2.10 -8.33
C VAL A 98 0.06 -1.61 -9.57
N GLU A 99 -1.24 -1.35 -9.41
CA GLU A 99 -2.10 -0.76 -10.43
C GLU A 99 -2.63 0.57 -9.91
N ARG A 100 -2.56 1.61 -10.75
CA ARG A 100 -3.19 2.90 -10.48
C ARG A 100 -4.69 2.82 -10.74
N ILE A 101 -5.48 3.51 -9.91
CA ILE A 101 -6.94 3.58 -10.00
C ILE A 101 -7.36 4.95 -10.53
#